data_AF-A0A388K2X2-F1
#
_entry.id   AF-A0A388K2X2-F1
#
_cell.length_a   1.000
_cell.length_b   1.000
_cell.length_c   1.000
_cell.angle_alpha   90.00
_cell.angle_beta   90.00
_cell.angle_gamma   90.00
#
_symmetry.space_group_name_H-M   'P 1'
#
loop_
_entity.id
_entity.type
_entity.pdbx_description
1 polymer ?
#
loop_
_entity_poly.entity_id
_entity_poly.type
_entity_poly.pdbx_seq_one_letter_code
_entity_poly.pdbx_strand_id
1 'polypeptide(L)'
;MSLASEVPVRQAVMDQKPGETDKAYQFRMLLLITEAKQRLNAVAAATKKKAEDTEKARLLAIEQQCHQNEAAAKAADEERIQQRKKIFSGERSLLTMAANWRAEAENGKMEESENKTALLLSHLTDLLATCITQQDDIHSLDDALSQAHSRLHELEQRPITAPDASFSNTSDRLEALEIDVGSLKGGVQLQQTATQQLEQQICTAANHSSSEPRETTPKFDGQESGDFPRLDEDGPDSMVSQVRAQVATPPLRQTQAPRVLLLPVGGRVPSMVGQSFVQVRSGGCRLAHQDQLG
;
A
#
# COMPACT_ATOMS: atom_id res chain seq x y z
N MET A 1 -4.64 -5.09 -36.98
CA MET A 1 -4.63 -5.70 -38.32
C MET A 1 -4.09 -7.12 -38.16
N SER A 2 -4.98 -8.10 -38.15
CA SER A 2 -4.62 -9.51 -37.94
C SER A 2 -4.32 -10.14 -39.30
N LEU A 3 -3.04 -10.38 -39.60
CA LEU A 3 -2.66 -11.16 -40.77
C LEU A 3 -2.86 -12.63 -40.39
N ALA A 4 -4.06 -13.14 -40.65
CA ALA A 4 -4.32 -14.57 -40.73
C ALA A 4 -3.45 -15.14 -41.84
N SER A 5 -2.29 -15.69 -41.47
CA SER A 5 -1.51 -16.53 -42.36
C SER A 5 -2.27 -17.85 -42.51
N GLU A 6 -3.27 -17.87 -43.39
CA GLU A 6 -3.83 -19.10 -43.92
C GLU A 6 -2.70 -19.87 -44.59
N VAL A 7 -2.14 -20.85 -43.88
CA VAL A 7 -1.26 -21.83 -44.49
C VAL A 7 -2.15 -22.68 -45.40
N PRO A 8 -1.98 -22.63 -46.73
CA PRO A 8 -2.84 -23.37 -47.64
C PRO A 8 -2.61 -24.86 -47.38
N VAL A 9 -3.61 -25.53 -46.82
CA VAL A 9 -3.67 -26.99 -46.79
C VAL A 9 -3.83 -27.43 -48.24
N ARG A 10 -2.72 -27.80 -48.89
CA ARG A 10 -2.75 -28.39 -50.22
C ARG A 10 -3.46 -29.74 -50.14
N GLN A 11 -4.76 -29.74 -50.40
CA GLN A 11 -5.56 -30.95 -50.60
C GLN A 11 -5.12 -31.56 -51.94
N ALA A 12 -4.18 -32.50 -51.92
CA ALA A 12 -3.88 -33.30 -53.10
C ALA A 12 -5.07 -34.24 -53.35
N VAL A 13 -5.77 -34.04 -54.47
CA VAL A 13 -6.75 -35.02 -54.95
C VAL A 13 -5.95 -36.26 -55.39
N MET A 14 -6.19 -37.37 -54.71
CA MET A 14 -5.37 -38.57 -54.81
C MET A 14 -5.96 -39.53 -55.83
N ASP A 15 -5.57 -39.38 -57.09
CA ASP A 15 -5.97 -40.32 -58.14
C ASP A 15 -5.06 -41.56 -58.14
N GLN A 16 -5.62 -42.72 -58.50
CA GLN A 16 -4.85 -43.95 -58.77
C GLN A 16 -3.97 -43.72 -59.99
N LYS A 17 -2.68 -44.06 -59.90
CA LYS A 17 -1.78 -43.92 -61.05
C LYS A 17 -2.08 -45.01 -62.09
N PRO A 18 -1.95 -44.73 -63.40
CA PRO A 18 -2.12 -45.75 -64.44
C PRO A 18 -1.15 -46.92 -64.22
N GLY A 19 -1.67 -48.14 -64.10
CA GLY A 19 -0.88 -49.35 -63.84
C GLY A 19 -0.50 -49.60 -62.36
N GLU A 20 -0.93 -48.74 -61.43
CA GLU A 20 -0.77 -48.96 -59.98
C GLU A 20 -1.75 -50.05 -59.51
N THR A 21 -1.26 -51.07 -58.82
CA THR A 21 -2.16 -52.07 -58.19
C THR A 21 -2.88 -51.44 -57.00
N ASP A 22 -4.10 -51.90 -56.69
CA ASP A 22 -4.86 -51.40 -55.54
C ASP A 22 -4.08 -51.46 -54.22
N LYS A 23 -3.26 -52.50 -54.02
CA LYS A 23 -2.39 -52.63 -52.84
C LYS A 23 -1.32 -51.54 -52.79
N ALA A 24 -0.72 -51.20 -53.92
CA ALA A 24 0.28 -50.14 -54.00
C ALA A 24 -0.35 -48.75 -53.74
N TYR A 25 -1.55 -48.51 -54.27
CA TYR A 25 -2.31 -47.30 -54.01
C TYR A 25 -2.67 -47.14 -52.52
N GLN A 26 -3.19 -48.20 -51.89
CA GLN A 26 -3.51 -48.20 -50.46
C GLN A 26 -2.27 -47.96 -49.58
N PHE A 27 -1.13 -48.57 -49.91
CA PHE A 27 0.12 -48.37 -49.18
C PHE A 27 0.62 -46.91 -49.28
N ARG A 28 0.56 -46.32 -50.48
CA ARG A 28 0.90 -44.91 -50.72
C ARG A 28 0.01 -43.96 -49.94
N MET A 29 -1.29 -44.24 -49.90
CA MET A 29 -2.26 -43.46 -49.12
C MET A 29 -1.96 -43.52 -47.62
N LEU A 30 -1.69 -44.72 -47.08
CA LEU A 30 -1.37 -44.89 -45.66
C LEU A 30 -0.06 -44.18 -45.27
N LEU A 31 0.95 -44.23 -46.13
CA LEU A 31 2.23 -43.54 -45.93
C LEU A 31 2.03 -42.03 -45.85
N LEU A 32 1.24 -41.44 -46.77
CA LEU A 32 0.93 -40.00 -46.78
C LEU A 32 0.11 -39.57 -45.56
N ILE A 33 -0.86 -40.38 -45.11
CA ILE A 33 -1.63 -40.10 -43.89
C ILE A 33 -0.70 -40.09 -42.67
N THR A 34 0.23 -41.05 -42.61
CA THR A 34 1.20 -41.16 -41.50
C THR A 34 2.16 -39.98 -41.50
N GLU A 35 2.64 -39.56 -42.67
CA GLU A 35 3.49 -38.38 -42.84
C GLU A 35 2.74 -37.09 -42.48
N ALA A 36 1.50 -36.92 -42.93
CA ALA A 36 0.66 -35.77 -42.57
C ALA A 36 0.43 -35.70 -41.06
N LYS A 37 0.16 -36.85 -40.42
CA LYS A 37 0.03 -36.94 -38.96
C LYS A 37 1.32 -36.56 -38.24
N GLN A 38 2.48 -37.01 -38.74
CA GLN A 38 3.77 -36.64 -38.17
C GLN A 38 4.05 -35.14 -38.29
N ARG A 39 3.74 -34.53 -39.44
CA ARG A 39 3.86 -33.08 -39.66
C ARG A 39 2.92 -32.30 -38.73
N LEU A 40 1.67 -32.73 -38.58
CA LEU A 40 0.71 -32.12 -37.65
C LEU A 40 1.22 -32.17 -36.21
N ASN A 41 1.73 -33.32 -35.76
CA ASN A 41 2.30 -33.46 -34.43
C ASN A 41 3.53 -32.56 -34.23
N ALA A 42 4.40 -32.45 -35.23
CA ALA A 42 5.57 -31.58 -35.18
C ALA A 42 5.17 -30.09 -35.10
N VAL A 43 4.16 -29.65 -35.86
CA VAL A 43 3.61 -28.29 -35.79
C VAL A 43 2.97 -28.03 -34.43
N ALA A 44 2.21 -28.98 -33.88
CA ALA A 44 1.62 -28.87 -32.55
C ALA A 44 2.70 -28.74 -31.45
N ALA A 45 3.77 -29.54 -31.54
CA ALA A 45 4.90 -29.45 -30.60
C ALA A 45 5.64 -28.10 -30.72
N ALA A 46 5.88 -27.63 -31.95
CA ALA A 46 6.56 -26.36 -32.19
C ALA A 46 5.73 -25.15 -31.71
N THR A 47 4.41 -25.15 -31.93
CA THR A 47 3.50 -24.10 -31.46
C THR A 47 3.38 -24.09 -29.94
N LYS A 48 3.25 -25.27 -29.30
CA LYS A 48 3.27 -25.39 -27.84
C LYS A 48 4.57 -24.84 -27.24
N LYS A 49 5.73 -25.24 -27.79
CA LYS A 49 7.03 -24.74 -27.34
C LYS A 49 7.12 -23.21 -27.47
N LYS A 50 6.68 -22.66 -28.61
CA LYS A 50 6.67 -21.21 -28.81
C LYS A 50 5.77 -20.47 -27.79
N ALA A 51 4.61 -21.04 -27.46
CA ALA A 51 3.73 -20.49 -26.43
C ALA A 51 4.39 -20.52 -25.04
N GLU A 52 5.01 -21.64 -24.67
CA GLU A 52 5.75 -21.77 -23.40
C GLU A 52 6.93 -20.80 -23.31
N ASP A 53 7.69 -20.61 -24.39
CA ASP A 53 8.81 -19.68 -24.42
C ASP A 53 8.33 -18.21 -24.32
N THR A 54 7.19 -17.89 -24.94
CA THR A 54 6.55 -16.56 -24.83
C THR A 54 6.08 -16.31 -23.40
N GLU A 55 5.45 -17.31 -22.76
CA GLU A 55 4.96 -17.20 -21.40
C GLU A 55 6.10 -17.05 -20.38
N LYS A 56 7.20 -17.78 -20.55
CA LYS A 56 8.40 -17.61 -19.73
C LYS A 56 8.97 -16.20 -19.83
N ALA A 57 9.02 -15.62 -21.03
CA ALA A 57 9.50 -14.26 -21.21
C ALA A 57 8.58 -13.24 -20.51
N ARG A 58 7.27 -13.49 -20.52
CA ARG A 58 6.26 -12.66 -19.87
C ARG A 58 6.35 -12.72 -18.34
N LEU A 59 6.50 -13.92 -17.77
CA LEU A 59 6.71 -14.11 -16.33
C LEU A 59 7.99 -13.42 -15.85
N LEU A 60 9.08 -13.52 -16.62
CA LEU A 60 10.33 -12.83 -16.30
C LEU A 60 10.15 -11.30 -16.28
N ALA A 61 9.40 -10.74 -17.22
CA ALA A 61 9.10 -9.31 -17.26
C ALA A 61 8.27 -8.86 -16.06
N ILE A 62 7.27 -9.65 -15.65
CA ILE A 62 6.47 -9.38 -14.44
C ILE A 62 7.35 -9.43 -13.19
N GLU A 63 8.18 -10.47 -13.06
CA GLU A 63 9.08 -10.63 -11.94
C GLU A 63 10.03 -9.43 -11.82
N GLN A 64 10.62 -8.99 -12.94
CA GLN A 64 11.48 -7.80 -12.97
C GLN A 64 10.72 -6.54 -12.56
N GLN A 65 9.49 -6.35 -13.05
CA GLN A 65 8.65 -5.22 -12.66
C GLN A 65 8.32 -5.25 -11.16
N CYS A 66 7.99 -6.42 -10.62
CA CYS A 66 7.72 -6.60 -9.20
C CYS A 66 8.95 -6.21 -8.35
N HIS A 67 10.15 -6.66 -8.72
CA HIS A 67 11.38 -6.29 -8.02
C HIS A 67 11.63 -4.77 -8.04
N GLN A 68 11.35 -4.09 -9.16
CA GLN A 68 11.50 -2.63 -9.25
C GLN A 68 10.48 -1.90 -8.37
N ASN A 69 9.22 -2.34 -8.40
CA ASN A 69 8.17 -1.76 -7.58
C ASN A 69 8.45 -1.96 -6.09
N GLU A 70 8.94 -3.14 -5.70
CA GLU A 70 9.33 -3.45 -4.33
C GLU A 70 10.50 -2.57 -3.86
N ALA A 71 11.52 -2.40 -4.70
CA ALA A 71 12.64 -1.51 -4.38
C ALA A 71 12.19 -0.05 -4.22
N ALA A 72 11.30 0.44 -5.10
CA ALA A 72 10.73 1.78 -5.00
C ALA A 72 9.88 1.96 -3.73
N ALA A 73 9.04 0.98 -3.40
CA ALA A 73 8.23 1.00 -2.18
C ALA A 73 9.11 1.00 -0.92
N LYS A 74 10.18 0.20 -0.90
CA LYS A 74 11.13 0.17 0.21
C LYS A 74 11.88 1.50 0.38
N ALA A 75 12.27 2.14 -0.71
CA ALA A 75 12.90 3.45 -0.68
C ALA A 75 11.95 4.52 -0.09
N ALA A 76 10.68 4.52 -0.53
CA ALA A 76 9.66 5.42 -0.02
C ALA A 76 9.37 5.20 1.47
N ASP A 77 9.32 3.94 1.94
CA ASP A 77 9.12 3.64 3.37
C ASP A 77 10.30 4.10 4.23
N GLU A 78 11.54 3.91 3.77
CA GLU A 78 12.72 4.39 4.48
C GLU A 78 12.72 5.92 4.60
N GLU A 79 12.34 6.65 3.55
CA GLU A 79 12.17 8.10 3.60
C GLU A 79 11.13 8.51 4.66
N ARG A 80 9.96 7.85 4.68
CA ARG A 80 8.90 8.10 5.67
C ARG A 80 9.37 7.79 7.11
N ILE A 81 10.19 6.76 7.29
CA ILE A 81 10.79 6.44 8.59
C ILE A 81 11.77 7.55 9.01
N GLN A 82 12.59 8.05 8.10
CA GLN A 82 13.53 9.14 8.37
C GLN A 82 12.80 10.43 8.73
N GLN A 83 11.73 10.78 8.00
CA GLN A 83 10.90 11.94 8.32
C GLN A 83 10.26 11.82 9.71
N ARG A 84 9.70 10.65 10.06
CA ARG A 84 9.16 10.39 11.40
C ARG A 84 10.21 10.54 12.50
N LYS A 85 11.43 10.01 12.27
CA LYS A 85 12.55 10.20 13.20
C LYS A 85 12.91 11.68 13.38
N LYS A 86 12.92 12.47 12.30
CA LYS A 86 13.15 13.92 12.38
C LYS A 86 12.13 14.60 13.28
N ILE A 87 10.85 14.29 13.13
CA ILE A 87 9.75 14.83 13.95
C ILE A 87 9.95 14.49 15.43
N PHE A 88 10.14 13.21 15.77
CA PHE A 88 10.36 12.81 17.17
C PHE A 88 11.61 13.45 17.78
N SER A 89 12.69 13.60 17.00
CA SER A 89 13.91 14.27 17.47
C SER A 89 13.68 15.76 17.72
N GLY A 90 12.93 16.43 16.85
CA GLY A 90 12.56 17.84 16.98
C GLY A 90 11.64 18.09 18.19
N GLU A 91 10.62 17.25 18.36
CA GLU A 91 9.74 17.28 19.53
C GLU A 91 10.52 17.09 20.83
N ARG A 92 11.42 16.11 20.88
CA ARG A 92 12.24 15.86 22.08
C ARG A 92 13.17 17.04 22.39
N SER A 93 13.76 17.65 21.36
CA SER A 93 14.59 18.85 21.52
C SER A 93 13.79 20.02 22.10
N LEU A 94 12.56 20.24 21.62
CA LEU A 94 11.65 21.27 22.15
C LEU A 94 11.29 21.00 23.62
N LEU A 95 10.96 19.76 23.98
CA LEU A 95 10.65 19.38 25.36
C LEU A 95 11.84 19.62 26.30
N THR A 96 13.06 19.28 25.88
CA THR A 96 14.28 19.55 26.66
C THR A 96 14.53 21.04 26.83
N MET A 97 14.41 21.84 25.75
CA MET A 97 14.54 23.31 25.85
C MET A 97 13.50 23.90 26.80
N ALA A 98 12.23 23.48 26.69
CA ALA A 98 11.17 23.94 27.56
C ALA A 98 11.41 23.60 29.05
N ALA A 99 11.95 22.41 29.33
CA ALA A 99 12.33 22.02 30.69
C ALA A 99 13.46 22.89 31.25
N ASN A 100 14.51 23.13 30.45
CA ASN A 100 15.65 23.97 30.85
C ASN A 100 15.20 25.42 31.15
N TRP A 101 14.41 26.01 30.25
CA TRP A 101 13.94 27.39 30.45
C TRP A 101 12.93 27.52 31.57
N ARG A 102 12.12 26.49 31.83
CA ARG A 102 11.27 26.43 33.04
C ARG A 102 12.12 26.52 34.30
N ALA A 103 13.20 25.75 34.39
CA ALA A 103 14.10 25.79 35.54
C ALA A 103 14.83 27.15 35.68
N GLU A 104 15.21 27.79 34.57
CA GLU A 104 15.78 29.15 34.58
C GLU A 104 14.78 30.20 35.08
N ALA A 105 13.52 30.09 34.65
CA ALA A 105 12.44 30.96 35.09
C ALA A 105 12.12 30.79 36.58
N GLU A 106 12.04 29.56 37.07
CA GLU A 106 11.83 29.25 38.49
C GLU A 106 12.96 29.79 39.38
N ASN A 107 14.19 29.80 38.87
CA ASN A 107 15.36 30.32 39.58
C ASN A 107 15.51 31.86 39.48
N GLY A 108 14.61 32.56 38.78
CA GLY A 108 14.69 34.01 38.55
C GLY A 108 15.86 34.44 37.65
N LYS A 109 16.43 33.51 36.87
CA LYS A 109 17.62 33.71 36.00
C LYS A 109 17.27 33.76 34.52
N MET A 110 16.01 34.02 34.18
CA MET A 110 15.55 34.00 32.79
C MET A 110 16.02 35.24 32.04
N GLU A 111 17.20 35.16 31.43
CA GLU A 111 17.71 36.18 30.52
C GLU A 111 17.32 35.88 29.06
N GLU A 112 17.22 36.93 28.25
CA GLU A 112 16.90 36.87 26.81
C GLU A 112 15.57 36.16 26.48
N SER A 113 14.53 36.40 27.27
CA SER A 113 13.20 35.78 27.09
C SER A 113 12.62 36.01 25.69
N GLU A 114 12.85 37.18 25.09
CA GLU A 114 12.43 37.50 23.72
C GLU A 114 13.15 36.62 22.67
N ASN A 115 14.47 36.47 22.78
CA ASN A 115 15.26 35.62 21.88
C ASN A 115 14.87 34.14 22.01
N LYS A 116 14.67 33.67 23.24
CA LYS A 116 14.20 32.30 23.53
C LYS A 116 12.81 32.05 22.96
N THR A 117 11.90 33.02 23.08
CA THR A 117 10.57 32.96 22.48
C THR A 117 10.66 32.89 20.96
N ALA A 118 11.48 33.72 20.32
CA ALA A 118 11.70 33.70 18.87
C ALA A 118 12.27 32.34 18.40
N LEU A 119 13.25 31.80 19.13
CA LEU A 119 13.84 30.49 18.85
C LEU A 119 12.80 29.36 18.94
N LEU A 120 11.95 29.37 19.98
CA LEU A 120 10.88 28.40 20.15
C LEU A 120 9.88 28.46 19.00
N LEU A 121 9.44 29.66 18.61
CA LEU A 121 8.53 29.87 17.50
C LEU A 121 9.13 29.36 16.18
N SER A 122 10.43 29.58 15.96
CA SER A 122 11.13 29.04 14.80
C SER A 122 11.13 27.51 14.78
N HIS A 123 11.46 26.86 15.90
CA HIS A 123 11.47 25.40 15.99
C HIS A 123 10.07 24.79 15.86
N LEU A 124 9.05 25.41 16.45
CA LEU A 124 7.66 24.99 16.28
C LEU A 124 7.21 25.12 14.83
N THR A 125 7.63 26.19 14.14
CA THR A 125 7.31 26.39 12.72
C THR A 125 7.98 25.32 11.84
N ASP A 126 9.25 24.99 12.06
CA ASP A 126 9.94 23.91 11.34
C ASP A 126 9.32 22.53 11.61
N LEU A 127 8.93 22.27 12.86
CA LEU A 127 8.25 21.04 13.24
C LEU A 127 6.87 20.94 12.56
N LEU A 128 6.09 22.02 12.57
CA LEU A 128 4.79 22.09 11.90
C LEU A 128 4.93 21.88 10.39
N ALA A 129 5.92 22.50 9.73
CA ALA A 129 6.18 22.29 8.31
C ALA A 129 6.50 20.82 8.00
N THR A 130 7.29 20.17 8.86
CA THR A 130 7.61 18.74 8.73
C THR A 130 6.35 17.87 8.96
N CYS A 131 5.51 18.21 9.93
CA CYS A 131 4.24 17.51 10.18
C CYS A 131 3.23 17.64 9.02
N ILE A 132 3.12 18.82 8.40
CA ILE A 132 2.25 19.04 7.23
C ILE A 132 2.71 18.14 6.06
N THR A 133 4.01 18.07 5.82
CA THR A 133 4.59 17.18 4.79
C THR A 133 4.25 15.72 5.08
N GLN A 134 4.32 15.30 6.35
CA GLN A 134 3.92 13.94 6.75
C GLN A 134 2.41 13.68 6.60
N GLN A 135 1.58 14.72 6.71
CA GLN A 135 0.13 14.60 6.53
C GLN A 135 -0.25 14.35 5.06
N ASP A 136 0.38 15.06 4.12
CA ASP A 136 0.21 14.79 2.68
C ASP A 136 0.57 13.35 2.33
N ASP A 137 1.61 12.84 2.98
CA ASP A 137 2.02 11.45 2.89
C ASP A 137 0.90 10.49 3.35
N ILE A 138 0.31 10.71 4.52
CA ILE A 138 -0.80 9.88 5.03
C ILE A 138 -1.98 9.88 4.07
N HIS A 139 -2.32 11.04 3.50
CA HIS A 139 -3.39 11.16 2.51
C HIS A 139 -3.08 10.38 1.23
N SER A 140 -1.86 10.48 0.71
CA SER A 140 -1.41 9.69 -0.44
C SER A 140 -1.53 8.18 -0.20
N LEU A 141 -1.22 7.73 1.02
CA LEU A 141 -1.37 6.32 1.39
C LEU A 141 -2.85 5.89 1.46
N ASP A 142 -3.73 6.75 1.99
CA ASP A 142 -5.17 6.50 2.06
C ASP A 142 -5.81 6.41 0.66
N ASP A 143 -5.38 7.27 -0.27
CA ASP A 143 -5.78 7.21 -1.68
C ASP A 143 -5.34 5.89 -2.34
N ALA A 144 -4.09 5.47 -2.12
CA ALA A 144 -3.57 4.21 -2.63
C ALA A 144 -4.34 3.01 -2.05
N LEU A 145 -4.70 3.06 -0.77
CA LEU A 145 -5.50 2.02 -0.11
C LEU A 145 -6.92 1.98 -0.68
N SER A 146 -7.55 3.14 -0.88
CA SER A 146 -8.87 3.26 -1.50
C SER A 146 -8.89 2.72 -2.94
N GLN A 147 -7.84 2.97 -3.71
CA GLN A 147 -7.67 2.41 -5.05
C GLN A 147 -7.52 0.89 -5.00
N ALA A 148 -6.67 0.37 -4.11
CA ALA A 148 -6.48 -1.07 -3.93
C ALA A 148 -7.80 -1.75 -3.52
N HIS A 149 -8.57 -1.12 -2.63
CA HIS A 149 -9.87 -1.62 -2.18
C HIS A 149 -10.89 -1.65 -3.32
N SER A 150 -10.94 -0.60 -4.14
CA SER A 150 -11.81 -0.53 -5.32
C SER A 150 -11.49 -1.64 -6.32
N ARG A 151 -10.20 -1.86 -6.60
CA ARG A 151 -9.74 -2.95 -7.48
C ARG A 151 -10.09 -4.33 -6.91
N LEU A 152 -9.90 -4.53 -5.61
CA LEU A 152 -10.25 -5.78 -4.95
C LEU A 152 -11.77 -6.04 -5.06
N HIS A 153 -12.59 -5.02 -4.82
CA HIS A 153 -14.02 -5.11 -4.98
C HIS A 153 -14.42 -5.41 -6.43
N GLU A 154 -13.77 -4.82 -7.44
CA GLU A 154 -13.99 -5.18 -8.84
C GLU A 154 -13.64 -6.63 -9.15
N LEU A 155 -12.57 -7.16 -8.57
CA LEU A 155 -12.19 -8.57 -8.72
C LEU A 155 -13.19 -9.50 -8.04
N GLU A 156 -13.67 -9.13 -6.85
CA GLU A 156 -14.64 -9.90 -6.07
C GLU A 156 -16.03 -9.91 -6.72
N GLN A 157 -16.46 -8.78 -7.29
CA GLN A 157 -17.74 -8.67 -7.99
C GLN A 157 -17.71 -9.22 -9.42
N ARG A 158 -16.55 -9.62 -9.94
CA ARG A 158 -16.44 -10.15 -11.30
C ARG A 158 -17.16 -11.50 -11.39
N PRO A 159 -18.33 -11.59 -12.05
CA PRO A 159 -19.09 -12.83 -12.05
C PRO A 159 -18.28 -13.94 -12.73
N ILE A 160 -18.26 -15.12 -12.11
CA ILE A 160 -17.92 -16.38 -12.79
C ILE A 160 -19.17 -16.74 -13.60
N THR A 161 -19.41 -16.03 -14.70
CA THR A 161 -20.48 -16.41 -15.62
C THR A 161 -20.09 -17.73 -16.29
N ALA A 162 -21.06 -18.64 -16.40
CA ALA A 162 -20.96 -19.95 -17.04
C ALA A 162 -20.20 -19.90 -18.38
N PRO A 163 -19.54 -21.00 -18.80
CA PRO A 163 -18.57 -21.01 -19.88
C PRO A 163 -19.25 -20.77 -21.23
N ASP A 164 -19.38 -19.50 -21.60
CA ASP A 164 -19.63 -19.13 -22.98
C ASP A 164 -18.35 -19.36 -23.78
N ALA A 165 -18.50 -19.75 -25.04
CA ALA A 165 -17.51 -20.41 -25.90
C ALA A 165 -16.32 -19.52 -26.34
N SER A 166 -15.71 -18.80 -25.41
CA SER A 166 -14.44 -18.09 -25.55
C SER A 166 -13.52 -18.43 -24.38
N PHE A 167 -12.95 -19.64 -24.42
CA PHE A 167 -11.93 -20.17 -23.50
C PHE A 167 -10.57 -19.40 -23.52
N SER A 168 -10.56 -18.13 -23.94
CA SER A 168 -9.34 -17.35 -24.16
C SER A 168 -9.09 -16.25 -23.11
N ASN A 169 -10.04 -15.91 -22.23
CA ASN A 169 -9.84 -14.84 -21.23
C ASN A 169 -9.63 -15.32 -19.79
N THR A 170 -9.82 -16.62 -19.50
CA THR A 170 -9.72 -17.14 -18.13
C THR A 170 -8.29 -17.15 -17.63
N SER A 171 -7.31 -17.36 -18.52
CA SER A 171 -5.88 -17.32 -18.18
C SER A 171 -5.48 -15.90 -17.76
N ASP A 172 -5.71 -14.90 -18.62
CA ASP A 172 -5.38 -13.49 -18.35
C ASP A 172 -6.05 -12.97 -17.06
N ARG A 173 -7.25 -13.48 -16.74
CA ARG A 173 -7.98 -13.12 -15.52
C ARG A 173 -7.43 -13.78 -14.26
N LEU A 174 -7.09 -15.06 -14.33
CA LEU A 174 -6.50 -15.79 -13.22
C LEU A 174 -5.13 -15.20 -12.87
N GLU A 175 -4.43 -14.76 -13.90
CA GLU A 175 -3.10 -14.22 -13.79
C GLU A 175 -3.05 -12.80 -13.20
N ALA A 176 -3.97 -11.92 -13.62
CA ALA A 176 -4.16 -10.63 -12.95
C ALA A 176 -4.52 -10.80 -11.47
N LEU A 177 -5.33 -11.81 -11.14
CA LEU A 177 -5.71 -12.14 -9.77
C LEU A 177 -4.53 -12.71 -8.96
N GLU A 178 -3.67 -13.53 -9.57
CA GLU A 178 -2.49 -14.09 -8.93
C GLU A 178 -1.46 -13.00 -8.58
N ILE A 179 -1.26 -12.02 -9.46
CA ILE A 179 -0.43 -10.84 -9.20
C ILE A 179 -0.99 -10.00 -8.05
N ASP A 180 -2.30 -9.73 -8.06
CA ASP A 180 -2.93 -8.90 -7.03
C ASP A 180 -2.95 -9.61 -5.65
N VAL A 181 -3.18 -10.92 -5.59
CA VAL A 181 -3.10 -11.72 -4.35
C VAL A 181 -1.65 -11.84 -3.87
N GLY A 182 -0.68 -11.99 -4.77
CA GLY A 182 0.74 -11.97 -4.44
C GLY A 182 1.18 -10.64 -3.82
N SER A 183 0.74 -9.52 -4.38
CA SER A 183 0.99 -8.18 -3.84
C SER A 183 0.32 -7.98 -2.48
N LEU A 184 -0.92 -8.45 -2.30
CA LEU A 184 -1.62 -8.38 -1.02
C LEU A 184 -0.91 -9.18 0.08
N LYS A 185 -0.45 -10.38 -0.25
CA LYS A 185 0.31 -11.23 0.67
C LYS A 185 1.63 -10.57 1.09
N GLY A 186 2.33 -9.94 0.17
CA GLY A 186 3.53 -9.13 0.45
C GLY A 186 3.23 -7.98 1.41
N GLY A 187 2.15 -7.23 1.16
CA GLY A 187 1.71 -6.12 2.03
C GLY A 187 1.34 -6.57 3.44
N VAL A 188 0.57 -7.66 3.58
CA VAL A 188 0.20 -8.22 4.89
C VAL A 188 1.42 -8.71 5.66
N GLN A 189 2.38 -9.36 4.98
CA GLN A 189 3.60 -9.85 5.62
C GLN A 189 4.54 -8.70 6.04
N LEU A 190 4.60 -7.63 5.26
CA LEU A 190 5.33 -6.41 5.60
C LEU A 190 4.71 -5.73 6.83
N GLN A 191 3.38 -5.59 6.86
CA GLN A 191 2.65 -5.02 7.98
C GLN A 191 2.85 -5.84 9.27
N GLN A 192 2.80 -7.16 9.17
CA GLN A 192 3.03 -8.05 10.32
C GLN A 192 4.45 -7.91 10.88
N THR A 193 5.45 -7.71 10.02
CA THR A 193 6.84 -7.48 10.44
C THR A 193 7.01 -6.12 11.12
N ALA A 194 6.36 -5.08 10.58
CA ALA A 194 6.35 -3.74 11.18
C ALA A 194 5.67 -3.74 12.56
N THR A 195 4.57 -4.49 12.72
CA THR A 195 3.89 -4.63 14.02
C THR A 195 4.79 -5.34 15.04
N GLN A 196 5.46 -6.43 14.67
CA GLN A 196 6.39 -7.12 15.58
C GLN A 196 7.57 -6.24 15.99
N GLN A 197 8.10 -5.43 15.06
CA GLN A 197 9.23 -4.55 15.35
C GLN A 197 8.84 -3.40 16.28
N LEU A 198 7.61 -2.89 16.16
CA LEU A 198 7.05 -1.90 17.08
C LEU A 198 6.84 -2.50 18.47
N GLU A 199 6.29 -3.71 18.55
CA GLU A 199 6.02 -4.42 19.80
C GLU A 199 7.34 -4.72 20.56
N GLN A 200 8.40 -5.10 19.85
CA GLN A 200 9.74 -5.25 20.43
C GLN A 200 10.29 -3.93 20.95
N GLN A 201 10.14 -2.82 20.22
CA GLN A 201 10.62 -1.52 20.68
C GLN A 201 9.91 -1.03 21.94
N ILE A 202 8.60 -1.26 22.03
CA ILE A 202 7.81 -0.94 23.24
C ILE A 202 8.29 -1.79 24.42
N CYS A 203 8.50 -3.09 24.21
CA CYS A 203 9.02 -4.00 25.25
C CYS A 203 10.43 -3.59 25.71
N THR A 204 11.33 -3.23 24.79
CA THR A 204 12.69 -2.79 25.11
C THR A 204 12.68 -1.45 25.86
N ALA A 205 11.86 -0.48 25.43
CA ALA A 205 11.72 0.81 26.12
C ALA A 205 11.14 0.65 27.54
N ALA A 206 10.16 -0.25 27.73
CA ALA A 206 9.59 -0.54 29.05
C ALA A 206 10.59 -1.24 29.99
N ASN A 207 11.43 -2.14 29.46
CA ASN A 207 12.46 -2.82 30.25
C ASN A 207 13.61 -1.88 30.66
N HIS A 208 13.93 -0.86 29.85
CA HIS A 208 14.89 0.18 30.23
C HIS A 208 14.32 1.21 31.23
N SER A 209 13.00 1.35 31.31
CA SER A 209 12.32 2.19 32.31
C SER A 209 12.19 1.54 33.69
N SER A 210 12.36 0.22 33.80
CA SER A 210 12.16 -0.53 35.06
C SER A 210 13.40 -0.58 35.96
N SER A 211 14.55 -0.02 35.55
CA SER A 211 15.81 -0.13 36.29
C SER A 211 16.37 1.20 36.82
N GLU A 212 15.57 2.26 36.91
CA GLU A 212 15.98 3.44 37.69
C GLU A 212 15.70 3.20 39.19
N PRO A 213 16.71 3.33 40.06
CA PRO A 213 16.50 3.25 41.50
C PRO A 213 15.63 4.43 41.94
N ARG A 214 14.47 4.13 42.56
CA ARG A 214 13.67 5.14 43.25
C ARG A 214 14.52 5.81 44.32
N GLU A 215 14.94 7.05 44.07
CA GLU A 215 15.56 7.91 45.07
C GLU A 215 14.59 8.14 46.22
N THR A 216 15.07 7.82 47.41
CA THR A 216 14.40 7.98 48.69
C THR A 216 14.25 9.46 49.04
N THR A 217 13.01 9.89 49.25
CA THR A 217 12.64 11.21 49.74
C THR A 217 13.34 11.54 51.08
N PRO A 218 13.94 12.73 51.28
CA PRO A 218 14.54 13.10 52.56
C PRO A 218 13.45 13.45 53.57
N LYS A 219 13.59 12.88 54.77
CA LYS A 219 12.76 13.08 55.95
C LYS A 219 12.84 14.55 56.41
N PHE A 220 11.70 15.21 56.54
CA PHE A 220 11.60 16.56 57.12
C PHE A 220 11.22 16.43 58.61
N ASP A 221 12.18 16.67 59.50
CA ASP A 221 11.95 16.77 60.95
C ASP A 221 11.84 18.24 61.34
N GLY A 222 10.78 18.61 62.08
CA GLY A 222 10.79 19.77 62.97
C GLY A 222 9.66 20.80 62.88
N GLN A 223 8.69 20.65 63.79
CA GLN A 223 8.17 21.71 64.69
C GLN A 223 6.89 22.52 64.31
N GLU A 224 5.77 21.93 64.73
CA GLU A 224 4.68 22.45 65.58
C GLU A 224 4.44 23.98 65.70
N SER A 225 3.24 24.40 65.25
CA SER A 225 2.38 25.49 65.74
C SER A 225 1.06 25.35 64.95
N GLY A 226 -0.06 24.85 65.47
CA GLY A 226 -0.88 25.43 66.53
C GLY A 226 -2.21 25.91 65.91
N ASP A 227 -3.31 25.25 66.29
CA ASP A 227 -4.74 25.64 66.18
C ASP A 227 -5.58 25.34 64.91
N PHE A 228 -6.22 24.16 65.03
CA PHE A 228 -7.49 23.56 64.50
C PHE A 228 -8.71 24.50 64.23
N PRO A 229 -9.82 24.06 63.55
CA PRO A 229 -10.36 22.68 63.55
C PRO A 229 -10.96 22.06 62.25
N ARG A 230 -10.72 20.74 62.17
CA ARG A 230 -11.62 19.60 61.87
C ARG A 230 -12.74 19.74 60.83
N LEU A 231 -12.64 18.89 59.81
CA LEU A 231 -13.71 17.94 59.47
C LEU A 231 -13.12 16.53 59.40
N ASP A 232 -13.79 15.62 60.11
CA ASP A 232 -13.44 14.22 60.38
C ASP A 232 -13.39 13.37 59.08
N GLU A 233 -12.31 12.60 58.91
CA GLU A 233 -12.22 11.12 59.03
C GLU A 233 -13.08 10.31 58.03
N ASP A 234 -12.43 9.73 57.03
CA ASP A 234 -12.39 8.27 56.89
C ASP A 234 -11.36 7.83 55.82
N GLY A 235 -10.46 6.94 56.20
CA GLY A 235 -9.65 6.11 55.31
C GLY A 235 -9.35 4.77 56.02
N PRO A 236 -8.48 3.89 55.52
CA PRO A 236 -8.01 3.65 54.16
C PRO A 236 -8.14 2.14 53.76
N ASP A 237 -7.98 1.80 52.47
CA ASP A 237 -7.33 0.55 51.99
C ASP A 237 -7.37 0.54 50.45
N SER A 238 -6.22 0.61 49.78
CA SER A 238 -5.51 -0.58 49.29
C SER A 238 -6.37 -1.45 48.38
N MET A 239 -6.17 -1.33 47.06
CA MET A 239 -5.54 -2.41 46.29
C MET A 239 -5.56 -2.13 44.79
N VAL A 240 -4.34 -1.98 44.26
CA VAL A 240 -3.91 -2.50 42.97
C VAL A 240 -4.52 -3.89 42.73
N SER A 241 -5.39 -4.03 41.73
CA SER A 241 -5.57 -5.24 40.89
C SER A 241 -6.80 -5.12 40.00
N GLN A 242 -6.64 -4.62 38.76
CA GLN A 242 -7.58 -5.00 37.70
C GLN A 242 -6.96 -4.94 36.32
N VAL A 243 -5.93 -5.76 36.10
CA VAL A 243 -5.58 -6.26 34.77
C VAL A 243 -5.58 -7.78 34.85
N ARG A 244 -6.70 -8.37 34.42
CA ARG A 244 -6.89 -9.74 33.88
C ARG A 244 -8.23 -10.30 34.35
N ALA A 245 -9.23 -10.16 33.49
CA ALA A 245 -10.09 -11.25 33.02
C ALA A 245 -11.30 -10.65 32.33
N GLN A 246 -11.37 -10.81 31.01
CA GLN A 246 -12.58 -11.26 30.33
C GLN A 246 -12.25 -11.58 28.87
N VAL A 247 -11.94 -12.85 28.65
CA VAL A 247 -12.26 -13.53 27.39
C VAL A 247 -13.75 -13.83 27.46
N ALA A 248 -14.54 -13.19 26.61
CA ALA A 248 -15.84 -13.69 26.19
C ALA A 248 -16.21 -13.01 24.86
N THR A 249 -16.02 -13.72 23.76
CA THR A 249 -16.78 -13.53 22.52
C THR A 249 -18.28 -13.67 22.80
N PRO A 250 -19.13 -12.79 22.26
CA PRO A 250 -20.37 -13.27 21.63
C PRO A 250 -20.70 -12.42 20.36
N PRO A 251 -21.81 -12.67 19.63
CA PRO A 251 -21.78 -13.20 18.28
C PRO A 251 -22.04 -12.13 17.21
N LEU A 252 -21.67 -12.48 15.97
CA LEU A 252 -22.12 -11.81 14.76
C LEU A 252 -23.66 -11.69 14.74
N ARG A 253 -24.19 -10.47 14.83
CA ARG A 253 -25.49 -10.12 14.27
C ARG A 253 -25.40 -8.80 13.52
N GLN A 254 -25.51 -8.92 12.20
CA GLN A 254 -26.00 -7.85 11.33
C GLN A 254 -27.32 -7.33 11.90
N THR A 255 -27.49 -6.00 11.98
CA THR A 255 -28.46 -5.22 11.20
C THR A 255 -28.48 -3.78 11.72
N GLN A 256 -28.55 -2.84 10.77
CA GLN A 256 -29.08 -1.47 10.87
C GLN A 256 -28.05 -0.33 10.99
N ALA A 257 -27.89 0.35 9.85
CA ALA A 257 -27.11 1.57 9.67
C ALA A 257 -27.60 2.72 10.57
N PRO A 258 -26.71 3.47 11.24
CA PRO A 258 -27.07 4.73 11.85
C PRO A 258 -27.18 5.82 10.77
N ARG A 259 -28.39 6.38 10.65
CA ARG A 259 -28.65 7.64 9.95
C ARG A 259 -27.89 8.76 10.66
N VAL A 260 -26.85 9.29 10.05
CA VAL A 260 -26.18 10.51 10.53
C VAL A 260 -27.02 11.71 10.10
N LEU A 261 -27.52 12.46 11.08
CA LEU A 261 -28.07 13.80 10.90
C LEU A 261 -26.96 14.72 10.36
N LEU A 262 -27.06 15.20 9.13
CA LEU A 262 -26.30 16.35 8.66
C LEU A 262 -26.91 17.62 9.28
N LEU A 263 -26.15 18.31 10.12
CA LEU A 263 -26.35 19.74 10.39
C LEU A 263 -25.65 20.54 9.28
N PRO A 264 -26.35 21.41 8.53
CA PRO A 264 -25.70 22.31 7.60
C PRO A 264 -25.25 23.58 8.33
N VAL A 265 -23.93 23.80 8.41
CA VAL A 265 -23.36 25.13 8.68
C VAL A 265 -22.93 25.72 7.35
N GLY A 266 -23.55 26.81 6.93
CA GLY A 266 -23.10 27.58 5.77
C GLY A 266 -24.22 28.30 5.05
N GLY A 267 -24.49 29.53 5.49
CA GLY A 267 -25.53 30.40 4.94
C GLY A 267 -25.33 30.79 3.47
N ARG A 268 -26.46 31.10 2.84
CA ARG A 268 -26.60 31.77 1.54
C ARG A 268 -25.87 33.11 1.51
N VAL A 269 -25.24 33.40 0.38
CA VAL A 269 -25.36 34.70 -0.34
C VAL A 269 -25.49 34.40 -1.85
N PRO A 270 -26.33 35.13 -2.62
CA PRO A 270 -26.89 34.66 -3.89
C PRO A 270 -26.07 34.98 -5.16
N SER A 271 -26.31 34.11 -6.15
CA SER A 271 -26.06 34.17 -7.59
C SER A 271 -25.99 35.55 -8.24
N MET A 272 -25.00 35.70 -9.15
CA MET A 272 -25.16 36.41 -10.42
C MET A 272 -24.61 35.50 -11.55
N VAL A 273 -25.53 35.05 -12.42
CA VAL A 273 -25.47 35.02 -13.91
C VAL A 273 -24.08 35.28 -14.52
N GLY A 274 -23.53 34.53 -15.48
CA GLY A 274 -24.00 33.48 -16.37
C GLY A 274 -23.01 33.37 -17.56
N GLN A 275 -23.05 32.26 -18.30
CA GLN A 275 -22.34 32.02 -19.59
C GLN A 275 -20.79 31.92 -19.44
N SER A 276 -20.02 31.07 -20.12
CA SER A 276 -20.20 30.29 -21.35
C SER A 276 -19.21 29.12 -21.31
N PHE A 277 -19.62 27.96 -21.80
CA PHE A 277 -18.70 26.89 -22.18
C PHE A 277 -17.81 27.40 -23.33
N VAL A 278 -16.49 27.43 -23.13
CA VAL A 278 -15.53 27.49 -24.24
C VAL A 278 -14.58 26.31 -24.13
N GLN A 279 -14.78 25.41 -25.07
CA GLN A 279 -13.93 24.30 -25.44
C GLN A 279 -12.58 24.81 -25.93
N VAL A 280 -11.50 24.52 -25.20
CA VAL A 280 -10.15 24.79 -25.68
C VAL A 280 -9.59 23.51 -26.31
N ARG A 281 -9.57 23.51 -27.64
CA ARG A 281 -8.79 22.59 -28.49
C ARG A 281 -7.31 22.69 -28.11
N SER A 282 -6.71 21.59 -27.69
CA SER A 282 -5.26 21.46 -27.61
C SER A 282 -4.69 21.45 -29.04
N GLY A 283 -4.08 22.57 -29.43
CA GLY A 283 -3.32 22.72 -30.66
C GLY A 283 -1.90 22.21 -30.46
N GLY A 284 -1.52 21.19 -31.23
CA GLY A 284 -0.17 20.65 -31.25
C GLY A 284 0.83 21.63 -31.88
N CYS A 285 1.91 21.91 -31.17
CA CYS A 285 3.10 22.55 -31.73
C CYS A 285 4.08 21.47 -32.18
N ARG A 286 4.12 21.26 -33.50
CA ARG A 286 5.17 20.54 -34.21
C ARG A 286 6.33 21.53 -34.39
N LEU A 287 7.44 21.35 -33.68
CA LEU A 287 8.69 22.04 -33.97
C LEU A 287 9.58 21.09 -34.78
N ALA A 288 9.61 21.32 -36.08
CA ALA A 288 10.69 20.89 -36.93
C ALA A 288 11.90 21.80 -36.66
N HIS A 289 13.06 21.22 -36.40
CA HIS A 289 14.31 21.87 -36.75
C HIS A 289 15.24 20.84 -37.38
N GLN A 290 15.32 20.95 -38.71
CA GLN A 290 16.35 20.37 -39.55
C GLN A 290 17.40 21.48 -39.73
N ASP A 291 18.64 21.17 -39.39
CA ASP A 291 19.84 21.27 -40.24
C ASP A 291 21.13 21.76 -39.56
N GLN A 292 22.16 20.93 -39.78
CA GLN A 292 23.57 21.22 -40.06
C GLN A 292 24.48 21.74 -38.94
N LEU A 293 25.43 20.89 -38.53
CA LEU A 293 26.86 21.00 -38.87
C LEU A 293 27.66 19.91 -38.13
N GLY A 294 28.44 19.11 -38.87
CA GLY A 294 29.37 18.10 -38.33
C GLY A 294 29.33 16.78 -39.06
#